data_AF-A0A358W9N4-F1
#
_entry.id   AF-A0A358W9N4-F1
#
_cell.length_a   1.000
_cell.length_b   1.000
_cell.length_c   1.000
_cell.angle_alpha   90.00
_cell.angle_beta   90.00
_cell.angle_gamma   90.00
#
_symmetry.space_group_name_H-M   'P 1'
#
loop_
_entity.id
_entity.type
_entity.pdbx_description
1 polymer ?
#
loop_
_entity_poly.entity_id
_entity_poly.type
_entity_poly.pdbx_seq_one_letter_code
_entity_poly.pdbx_strand_id
1 'polypeptide(L)'
;MAFEHLCGQVMTDSNGTTYIISDTFSVIYPGDAHPDVYEWGDVSSVRIDKGNIEITAGKQTYHIPDRAFTGRSQFTAAKTIILSEISGSDIECDTPVEILPDKRFFSNYDIPDSAIFAKGEYNPKEIRSSLLSLAIGKVGKFLWCIALAVGVLAAVLFHMLIGFAEDNWWYLGMGIFFCAVGAVAVAYLIMVAVTKLKYSAMIKSCTDSDETVTFAICPVGISAAEDSVYSPHEIIRFGMNDNYIETSSMFIVTRRKVPLVWIPKSLFDSSALDKIEQYLALGTQDK
;
A
#
# COMPACT_ATOMS: atom_id res chain seq x y z
N MET A 1 5.49 -2.57 22.10
CA MET A 1 4.41 -2.47 21.10
C MET A 1 4.59 -1.14 20.37
N ALA A 2 4.14 -0.93 19.13
CA ALA A 2 4.16 0.41 18.54
C ALA A 2 2.91 1.19 19.00
N PHE A 3 2.86 2.53 18.88
CA PHE A 3 1.64 3.30 19.16
C PHE A 3 1.16 3.26 20.62
N GLU A 4 2.08 3.08 21.58
CA GLU A 4 1.78 3.03 23.02
C GLU A 4 1.23 4.36 23.58
N HIS A 5 1.37 5.48 22.84
CA HIS A 5 0.77 6.77 23.21
C HIS A 5 -0.74 6.85 22.94
N LEU A 6 -1.30 5.93 22.13
CA LEU A 6 -2.72 5.93 21.82
C LEU A 6 -3.52 5.41 23.01
N CYS A 7 -4.47 6.21 23.49
CA CYS A 7 -5.43 5.77 24.49
C CYS A 7 -6.40 4.74 23.91
N GLY A 8 -6.89 3.83 24.77
CA GLY A 8 -7.95 2.90 24.41
C GLY A 8 -9.19 3.59 23.84
N GLN A 9 -9.77 3.00 22.80
CA GLN A 9 -10.92 3.55 22.09
C GLN A 9 -12.21 2.90 22.58
N VAL A 10 -13.20 3.74 22.89
CA VAL A 10 -14.54 3.32 23.30
C VAL A 10 -15.54 3.75 22.23
N MET A 11 -16.25 2.79 21.65
CA MET A 11 -17.20 3.00 20.57
C MET A 11 -18.54 2.40 20.95
N THR A 12 -19.64 3.09 20.67
CA THR A 12 -20.98 2.58 20.98
C THR A 12 -21.81 2.56 19.70
N ASP A 13 -22.29 1.39 19.32
CA ASP A 13 -23.20 1.24 18.19
C ASP A 13 -24.61 1.75 18.53
N SER A 14 -25.36 2.07 17.49
CA SER A 14 -26.78 2.42 17.50
C SER A 14 -27.67 1.44 18.27
N ASN A 15 -27.28 0.16 18.37
CA ASN A 15 -27.98 -0.85 19.16
C ASN A 15 -27.67 -0.76 20.68
N GLY A 16 -26.83 0.17 21.12
CA GLY A 16 -26.42 0.33 22.52
C GLY A 16 -25.29 -0.60 22.98
N THR A 17 -24.72 -1.39 22.06
CA THR A 17 -23.53 -2.22 22.35
C THR A 17 -22.28 -1.35 22.34
N THR A 18 -21.48 -1.44 23.38
CA THR A 18 -20.22 -0.69 23.50
C THR A 18 -19.03 -1.62 23.31
N TYR A 19 -18.11 -1.23 22.44
CA TYR A 19 -16.87 -1.90 22.14
C TYR A 19 -15.71 -1.09 22.71
N ILE A 20 -14.76 -1.76 23.34
CA ILE A 20 -13.55 -1.16 23.91
C ILE A 20 -12.35 -1.86 23.28
N ILE A 21 -11.47 -1.08 22.65
CA ILE A 21 -10.23 -1.55 22.03
C ILE A 21 -9.06 -0.88 22.76
N SER A 22 -8.25 -1.68 23.43
CA SER A 22 -7.08 -1.26 24.22
C SER A 22 -6.13 -2.46 24.34
N ASP A 23 -5.41 -2.59 25.45
CA ASP A 23 -4.65 -3.79 25.83
C ASP A 23 -5.50 -5.08 25.80
N THR A 24 -6.82 -4.93 25.96
CA THR A 24 -7.81 -6.00 25.75
C THR A 24 -8.91 -5.54 24.80
N PHE A 25 -9.58 -6.50 24.16
CA PHE A 25 -10.81 -6.28 23.43
C PHE A 25 -12.01 -6.62 24.31
N SER A 26 -12.88 -5.63 24.58
CA SER A 26 -14.04 -5.84 25.46
C SER A 26 -15.34 -5.41 24.79
N VAL A 27 -16.42 -6.14 25.07
CA VAL A 27 -17.76 -5.89 24.52
C VAL A 27 -18.77 -5.83 25.67
N ILE A 28 -19.57 -4.76 25.68
CA ILE A 28 -20.61 -4.50 26.67
C ILE A 28 -21.95 -4.44 25.94
N TYR A 29 -22.82 -5.39 26.23
CA TYR A 29 -24.19 -5.39 25.72
C TYR A 29 -25.11 -4.46 26.51
N PRO A 30 -26.13 -3.88 25.87
CA PRO A 30 -27.08 -3.01 26.56
C PRO A 30 -27.83 -3.77 27.66
N GLY A 31 -27.71 -3.29 28.90
CA GLY A 31 -28.37 -3.87 30.07
C GLY A 31 -27.59 -5.02 30.73
N ASP A 32 -26.39 -5.33 30.25
CA ASP A 32 -25.52 -6.32 30.87
C ASP A 32 -24.63 -5.69 31.96
N ALA A 33 -24.37 -6.45 33.03
CA ALA A 33 -23.55 -6.01 34.15
C ALA A 33 -22.08 -6.42 34.01
N HIS A 34 -21.80 -7.39 33.15
CA HIS A 34 -20.45 -7.94 32.95
C HIS A 34 -20.02 -7.79 31.48
N PRO A 35 -18.89 -7.12 31.21
CA PRO A 35 -18.31 -7.10 29.87
C PRO A 35 -17.78 -8.49 29.50
N ASP A 36 -17.96 -8.88 28.25
CA ASP A 36 -17.13 -9.92 27.65
C ASP A 36 -15.74 -9.30 27.40
N VAL A 37 -14.70 -9.88 27.98
CA VAL A 37 -13.32 -9.40 27.87
C VAL A 37 -12.47 -10.49 27.24
N TYR A 38 -11.76 -10.14 26.17
CA TYR A 38 -10.88 -11.00 25.42
C TYR A 38 -9.45 -10.44 25.45
N GLU A 39 -8.49 -11.29 25.77
CA GLU A 39 -7.09 -10.97 25.50
C GLU A 39 -6.84 -11.07 23.99
N TRP A 40 -5.87 -10.31 23.46
CA TRP A 40 -5.53 -10.41 22.04
C TRP A 40 -5.09 -11.81 21.62
N GLY A 41 -4.59 -12.63 22.56
CA GLY A 41 -4.28 -14.04 22.32
C GLY A 41 -5.52 -14.93 22.08
N ASP A 42 -6.71 -14.50 22.50
CA ASP A 42 -7.98 -15.22 22.27
C ASP A 42 -8.63 -14.87 20.91
N VAL A 43 -8.07 -13.87 20.22
CA VAL A 43 -8.54 -13.41 18.91
C VAL A 43 -7.96 -14.31 17.83
N SER A 44 -8.83 -14.96 17.05
CA SER A 44 -8.41 -15.85 15.96
C SER A 44 -8.22 -15.11 14.64
N SER A 45 -9.05 -14.10 14.38
CA SER A 45 -8.99 -13.34 13.14
C SER A 45 -9.52 -11.92 13.30
N VAL A 46 -8.92 -11.01 12.55
CA VAL A 46 -9.34 -9.61 12.43
C VAL A 46 -9.50 -9.27 10.96
N ARG A 47 -10.63 -8.69 10.59
CA ARG A 47 -10.87 -8.14 9.26
C ARG A 47 -11.22 -6.67 9.38
N ILE A 48 -10.47 -5.83 8.67
CA ILE A 48 -10.68 -4.38 8.68
C ILE A 48 -11.10 -3.98 7.28
N ASP A 49 -12.36 -3.57 7.13
CA ASP A 49 -12.91 -3.05 5.88
C ASP A 49 -13.16 -1.53 6.01
N LYS A 50 -13.62 -0.90 4.92
CA LYS A 50 -13.90 0.53 4.88
C LYS A 50 -14.96 0.92 5.93
N GLY A 51 -14.51 1.48 7.05
CA GLY A 51 -15.35 1.90 8.17
C GLY A 51 -15.87 0.76 9.04
N ASN A 52 -15.53 -0.50 8.76
CA ASN A 52 -16.02 -1.63 9.56
C ASN A 52 -14.86 -2.45 10.09
N ILE A 53 -14.98 -2.91 11.32
CA ILE A 53 -14.00 -3.81 11.94
C ILE A 53 -14.73 -5.07 12.37
N GLU A 54 -14.25 -6.22 11.91
CA GLU A 54 -14.72 -7.54 12.35
C GLU A 54 -13.63 -8.20 13.16
N ILE A 55 -13.95 -8.62 14.39
CA ILE A 55 -13.04 -9.31 15.29
C ILE A 55 -13.68 -10.64 15.67
N THR A 56 -12.99 -11.74 15.39
CA THR A 56 -13.41 -13.07 15.83
C THR A 56 -12.58 -13.46 17.05
N ALA A 57 -13.25 -13.57 18.20
CA ALA A 57 -12.66 -13.96 19.46
C ALA A 57 -13.37 -15.20 20.01
N GLY A 58 -12.61 -16.22 20.39
CA GLY A 58 -13.17 -17.49 20.84
C GLY A 58 -14.08 -18.16 19.80
N LYS A 59 -15.41 -18.13 20.01
CA LYS A 59 -16.41 -18.72 19.11
C LYS A 59 -17.34 -17.69 18.45
N GLN A 60 -17.09 -16.40 18.66
CA GLN A 60 -18.00 -15.34 18.27
C GLN A 60 -17.29 -14.31 17.40
N THR A 61 -18.01 -13.83 16.38
CA THR A 61 -17.53 -12.73 15.53
C THR A 61 -18.30 -11.48 15.88
N TYR A 62 -17.57 -10.43 16.22
CA TYR A 62 -18.06 -9.12 16.58
C TYR A 62 -17.91 -8.20 15.37
N HIS A 63 -19.02 -7.60 14.95
CA HIS A 63 -19.06 -6.66 13.84
C HIS A 63 -19.24 -5.24 14.39
N ILE A 64 -18.21 -4.42 14.24
CA ILE A 64 -18.20 -3.02 14.66
C ILE A 64 -18.48 -2.17 13.41
N PRO A 65 -19.69 -1.60 13.29
CA PRO A 65 -20.05 -0.81 12.12
C PRO A 65 -19.45 0.60 12.17
N ASP A 66 -19.32 1.24 11.01
CA ASP A 66 -18.85 2.64 10.86
C ASP A 66 -19.60 3.64 11.76
N ARG A 67 -20.88 3.38 11.98
CA ARG A 67 -21.75 4.22 12.83
C ARG A 67 -21.41 4.17 14.32
N ALA A 68 -20.63 3.19 14.77
CA ALA A 68 -20.17 3.11 16.15
C ALA A 68 -19.04 4.11 16.44
N PHE A 69 -18.36 4.60 15.40
CA PHE A 69 -17.27 5.56 15.52
C PHE A 69 -17.82 6.99 15.50
N THR A 70 -17.34 7.82 16.42
CA THR A 70 -17.70 9.25 16.51
C THR A 70 -17.09 10.08 15.37
N GLY A 71 -16.00 9.60 14.79
CA GLY A 71 -15.31 10.23 13.68
C GLY A 71 -14.20 9.35 13.11
N ARG A 72 -13.63 9.79 11.99
CA ARG A 72 -12.58 9.03 11.27
C ARG A 72 -11.31 8.85 12.09
N SER A 73 -10.90 9.86 12.84
CA SER A 73 -9.73 9.76 13.74
C SER A 73 -9.89 8.65 14.78
N GLN A 74 -11.12 8.43 15.29
CA GLN A 74 -11.40 7.33 16.22
C GLN A 74 -11.28 5.97 15.53
N PHE A 75 -11.77 5.85 14.29
CA PHE A 75 -11.58 4.66 13.47
C PHE A 75 -10.09 4.38 13.21
N THR A 76 -9.33 5.38 12.78
CA THR A 76 -7.89 5.28 12.51
C THR A 76 -7.12 4.89 13.77
N ALA A 77 -7.43 5.47 14.92
CA ALA A 77 -6.84 5.11 16.21
C ALA A 77 -7.17 3.66 16.61
N ALA A 78 -8.44 3.26 16.52
CA ALA A 78 -8.86 1.89 16.84
C ALA A 78 -8.19 0.85 15.93
N LYS A 79 -8.18 1.09 14.62
CA LYS A 79 -7.46 0.29 13.62
C LYS A 79 -5.97 0.19 13.97
N THR A 80 -5.34 1.30 14.34
CA THR A 80 -3.90 1.33 14.65
C THR A 80 -3.59 0.53 15.91
N ILE A 81 -4.40 0.63 16.97
CA ILE A 81 -4.24 -0.17 18.19
C ILE A 81 -4.37 -1.65 17.87
N ILE A 82 -5.44 -2.08 17.18
CA ILE A 82 -5.63 -3.50 16.82
C ILE A 82 -4.42 -4.02 16.04
N LEU A 83 -3.99 -3.30 15.00
CA LEU A 83 -2.87 -3.71 14.17
C LEU A 83 -1.54 -3.74 14.94
N SER A 84 -1.36 -2.85 15.92
CA SER A 84 -0.16 -2.87 16.77
C SER A 84 -0.14 -4.06 17.73
N GLU A 85 -1.29 -4.39 18.31
CA GLU A 85 -1.48 -5.50 19.25
C GLU A 85 -1.27 -6.87 18.60
N ILE A 86 -1.76 -7.04 17.37
CA ILE A 86 -1.54 -8.26 16.59
C ILE A 86 -0.16 -8.28 15.90
N SER A 87 0.69 -7.27 16.11
CA SER A 87 2.01 -7.25 15.49
C SER A 87 2.88 -8.38 16.05
N GLY A 88 3.29 -9.29 15.16
CA GLY A 88 4.13 -10.44 15.51
C GLY A 88 3.38 -11.65 16.06
N SER A 89 2.04 -11.64 16.08
CA SER A 89 1.22 -12.82 16.37
C SER A 89 0.84 -13.58 15.09
N ASP A 90 0.44 -14.84 15.24
CA ASP A 90 -0.02 -15.71 14.14
C ASP A 90 -1.52 -15.49 13.79
N ILE A 91 -2.10 -14.38 14.22
CA ILE A 91 -3.52 -14.05 14.02
C ILE A 91 -3.79 -13.76 12.55
N GLU A 92 -4.85 -14.35 11.99
CA GLU A 92 -5.24 -14.08 10.61
C GLU A 92 -5.79 -12.65 10.50
N CYS A 93 -5.11 -11.82 9.71
CA CYS A 93 -5.50 -10.42 9.53
C CYS A 93 -5.70 -10.11 8.05
N ASP A 94 -6.96 -9.88 7.69
CA ASP A 94 -7.35 -9.44 6.36
C ASP A 94 -7.54 -7.92 6.36
N THR A 95 -6.55 -7.22 5.82
CA THR A 95 -6.60 -5.78 5.59
C THR A 95 -6.54 -5.49 4.09
N PRO A 96 -7.33 -4.54 3.59
CA PRO A 96 -7.21 -4.09 2.22
C PRO A 96 -5.79 -3.62 1.90
N VAL A 97 -5.44 -3.67 0.62
CA VAL A 97 -4.21 -3.04 0.15
C VAL A 97 -4.37 -1.53 0.27
N GLU A 98 -3.56 -0.92 1.12
CA GLU A 98 -3.53 0.52 1.35
C GLU A 98 -2.25 1.17 0.80
N ILE A 99 -2.30 2.49 0.65
CA ILE A 99 -1.15 3.35 0.29
C ILE A 99 -0.26 3.55 1.51
N LEU A 100 -0.88 3.66 2.69
CA LEU A 100 -0.15 3.79 3.94
C LEU A 100 0.42 2.43 4.35
N PRO A 101 1.59 2.43 5.01
CA PRO A 101 2.17 1.19 5.49
C PRO A 101 1.26 0.54 6.53
N ASP A 102 1.24 -0.78 6.49
CA ASP A 102 0.61 -1.59 7.51
C ASP A 102 1.23 -1.30 8.89
N LYS A 103 0.37 -0.97 9.86
CA LYS A 103 0.77 -0.55 11.20
C LYS A 103 1.53 -1.65 11.97
N ARG A 104 1.36 -2.92 11.58
CA ARG A 104 2.12 -4.06 12.13
C ARG A 104 3.62 -3.93 11.94
N PHE A 105 4.09 -3.22 10.92
CA PHE A 105 5.53 -3.09 10.64
C PHE A 105 6.23 -2.00 11.46
N PHE A 106 5.48 -1.22 12.23
CA PHE A 106 6.07 -0.19 13.08
C PHE A 106 6.70 -0.79 14.33
N SER A 107 7.72 -0.11 14.81
CA SER A 107 8.43 -0.46 16.03
C SER A 107 8.75 0.81 16.80
N ASN A 108 8.77 0.72 18.13
CA ASN A 108 9.21 1.84 18.96
C ASN A 108 10.66 2.19 18.65
N TYR A 109 10.88 3.47 18.36
CA TYR A 109 12.17 4.05 18.07
C TYR A 109 12.07 5.57 18.13
N ASP A 110 12.92 6.19 18.96
CA ASP A 110 13.01 7.64 19.04
C ASP A 110 13.64 8.20 17.77
N ILE A 111 12.85 8.91 16.98
CA ILE A 111 13.31 9.47 15.71
C ILE A 111 14.34 10.58 16.01
N PRO A 112 15.55 10.52 15.43
CA PRO A 112 16.60 11.49 15.71
C PRO A 112 16.28 12.86 15.10
N ASP A 113 16.83 13.93 15.68
CA ASP A 113 16.66 15.31 15.18
C ASP A 113 17.20 15.52 13.76
N SER A 114 18.05 14.62 13.27
CA SER A 114 18.56 14.62 11.90
C SER A 114 17.55 14.08 10.86
N ALA A 115 16.38 13.62 11.31
CA ALA A 115 15.33 13.13 10.45
C ALA A 115 14.69 14.26 9.64
N ILE A 116 14.22 13.90 8.45
CA ILE A 116 13.53 14.82 7.56
C ILE A 116 12.04 14.63 7.76
N PHE A 117 11.37 15.72 8.13
CA PHE A 117 9.93 15.73 8.37
C PHE A 117 9.21 16.45 7.25
N ALA A 118 8.08 15.89 6.82
CA ALA A 118 7.13 16.58 5.97
C ALA A 118 5.71 16.17 6.35
N LYS A 119 4.76 17.08 6.08
CA LYS A 119 3.34 16.82 6.25
C LYS A 119 2.63 17.14 4.95
N GLY A 120 1.71 16.28 4.54
CA GLY A 120 0.89 16.54 3.37
C GLY A 120 -0.07 15.41 3.05
N GLU A 121 -1.00 15.72 2.16
CA GLU A 121 -1.96 14.76 1.63
C GLU A 121 -1.38 14.05 0.40
N TYR A 122 -1.80 12.82 0.19
CA TYR A 122 -1.43 12.09 -1.02
C TYR A 122 -2.15 12.66 -2.24
N ASN A 123 -1.39 13.17 -3.21
CA ASN A 123 -1.96 13.55 -4.48
C ASN A 123 -2.32 12.31 -5.33
N PRO A 124 -3.60 12.09 -5.67
CA PRO A 124 -4.02 10.92 -6.43
C PRO A 124 -3.32 10.81 -7.80
N LYS A 125 -2.99 11.96 -8.42
CA LYS A 125 -2.29 11.98 -9.71
C LYS A 125 -0.89 11.39 -9.63
N GLU A 126 -0.18 11.67 -8.54
CA GLU A 126 1.20 11.22 -8.31
C GLU A 126 1.28 9.72 -7.99
N ILE A 127 0.31 9.20 -7.26
CA ILE A 127 0.21 7.76 -6.99
C ILE A 127 -0.07 7.00 -8.28
N ARG A 128 -1.00 7.51 -9.10
CA ARG A 128 -1.35 6.89 -10.38
C ARG A 128 -0.19 6.89 -11.36
N SER A 129 0.55 8.00 -11.49
CA SER A 129 1.75 8.05 -12.34
C SER A 129 2.82 7.09 -11.85
N SER A 130 3.02 7.02 -10.53
CA SER A 130 4.00 6.13 -9.91
C SER A 130 3.66 4.66 -10.10
N LEU A 131 2.39 4.25 -9.93
CA LEU A 131 1.93 2.89 -10.22
C LEU A 131 2.12 2.50 -11.68
N LEU A 132 1.83 3.42 -12.61
CA LEU A 132 2.07 3.19 -14.03
C LEU A 132 3.55 3.01 -14.33
N SER A 133 4.41 3.85 -13.76
CA SER A 133 5.86 3.71 -13.91
C SER A 133 6.38 2.38 -13.36
N LEU A 134 5.84 1.91 -12.23
CA LEU A 134 6.18 0.61 -11.64
C LEU A 134 5.75 -0.55 -12.54
N ALA A 135 4.55 -0.48 -13.13
CA ALA A 135 4.03 -1.48 -14.06
C ALA A 135 4.88 -1.53 -15.33
N ILE A 136 5.24 -0.37 -15.90
CA ILE A 136 6.12 -0.27 -17.07
C ILE A 136 7.52 -0.79 -16.74
N GLY A 137 8.08 -0.50 -15.57
CA GLY A 137 9.39 -1.03 -15.16
C GLY A 137 9.42 -2.55 -15.09
N LYS A 138 8.33 -3.19 -14.62
CA LYS A 138 8.21 -4.65 -14.54
C LYS A 138 7.92 -5.30 -15.91
N VAL A 139 7.00 -4.72 -16.68
CA VAL A 139 6.47 -5.34 -17.92
C VAL A 139 7.22 -4.87 -19.17
N GLY A 140 7.91 -3.73 -19.12
CA GLY A 140 8.62 -3.15 -20.25
C GLY A 140 9.67 -4.07 -20.86
N LYS A 141 10.32 -4.89 -20.01
CA LYS A 141 11.26 -5.93 -20.48
C LYS A 141 10.56 -7.00 -21.34
N PHE A 142 9.29 -7.29 -21.09
CA PHE A 142 8.50 -8.27 -21.82
C PHE A 142 7.80 -7.70 -23.06
N LEU A 143 7.61 -6.36 -23.15
CA LEU A 143 7.00 -5.73 -24.33
C LEU A 143 7.81 -6.02 -25.61
N TRP A 144 9.14 -6.04 -25.50
CA TRP A 144 10.01 -6.42 -26.61
C TRP A 144 9.82 -7.87 -27.04
N CYS A 145 9.63 -8.79 -26.09
CA CYS A 145 9.35 -10.19 -26.40
C CYS A 145 8.02 -10.35 -27.14
N ILE A 146 6.98 -9.58 -26.77
CA ILE A 146 5.69 -9.56 -27.47
C ILE A 146 5.88 -9.04 -28.90
N ALA A 147 6.62 -7.95 -29.08
CA ALA A 147 6.90 -7.39 -30.40
C ALA A 147 7.59 -8.41 -31.32
N LEU A 148 8.60 -9.10 -30.81
CA LEU A 148 9.32 -10.14 -31.55
C LEU A 148 8.43 -11.33 -31.89
N ALA A 149 7.67 -11.85 -30.92
CA ALA A 149 6.79 -12.99 -31.13
C ALA A 149 5.70 -12.69 -32.17
N VAL A 150 5.08 -11.52 -32.09
CA VAL A 150 4.06 -11.08 -33.07
C VAL A 150 4.69 -10.81 -34.43
N GLY A 151 5.90 -10.25 -34.48
CA GLY A 151 6.64 -10.05 -35.73
C GLY A 151 6.92 -11.37 -36.45
N VAL A 152 7.36 -12.40 -35.72
CA VAL A 152 7.60 -13.74 -36.27
C VAL A 152 6.28 -14.38 -36.74
N LEU A 153 5.21 -14.30 -35.94
CA LEU A 153 3.90 -14.81 -36.31
C LEU A 153 3.36 -14.14 -37.57
N ALA A 154 3.47 -12.81 -37.67
CA ALA A 154 3.06 -12.05 -38.84
C ALA A 154 3.88 -12.46 -40.08
N ALA A 155 5.20 -12.62 -39.93
CA ALA A 155 6.05 -13.06 -41.03
C ALA A 155 5.65 -14.44 -41.57
N VAL A 156 5.36 -15.40 -40.68
CA VAL A 156 4.88 -16.73 -41.05
C VAL A 156 3.52 -16.67 -41.74
N LEU A 157 2.58 -15.89 -41.20
CA LEU A 157 1.24 -15.70 -41.78
C LEU A 157 1.29 -15.08 -43.18
N PHE A 158 2.07 -14.00 -43.35
CA PHE A 158 2.22 -13.37 -44.65
C PHE A 158 2.95 -14.28 -45.65
N HIS A 159 3.92 -15.09 -45.19
CA HIS A 159 4.54 -16.10 -46.03
C HIS A 159 3.53 -17.12 -46.56
N MET A 160 2.64 -17.63 -45.70
CA MET A 160 1.60 -18.60 -46.11
C MET A 160 0.55 -17.99 -47.05
N LEU A 161 0.17 -16.72 -46.85
CA LEU A 161 -0.94 -16.09 -47.58
C LEU A 161 -0.54 -15.51 -48.94
N ILE A 162 0.65 -14.90 -49.03
CA ILE A 162 1.04 -14.07 -50.19
C ILE A 162 2.21 -14.71 -50.97
N GLY A 163 3.04 -15.54 -50.33
CA GLY A 163 4.29 -16.06 -50.90
C GLY A 163 5.37 -14.97 -51.04
N PHE A 164 6.64 -15.38 -51.08
CA PHE A 164 7.76 -14.46 -51.33
C PHE A 164 7.89 -14.20 -52.83
N ALA A 165 7.23 -13.15 -53.33
CA ALA A 165 7.53 -12.58 -54.64
C ALA A 165 8.46 -11.36 -54.47
N GLU A 166 9.48 -11.23 -55.32
CA GLU A 166 10.50 -10.16 -55.28
C GLU A 166 9.90 -8.74 -55.22
N ASP A 167 8.77 -8.52 -55.90
CA ASP A 167 8.09 -7.23 -55.95
C ASP A 167 7.29 -6.85 -54.68
N ASN A 168 7.00 -7.82 -53.80
CA ASN A 168 6.13 -7.63 -52.62
C ASN A 168 6.87 -7.56 -51.28
N TRP A 169 8.20 -7.69 -51.26
CA TRP A 169 8.98 -7.77 -50.02
C TRP A 169 8.80 -6.54 -49.12
N TRP A 170 8.67 -5.35 -49.72
CA TRP A 170 8.53 -4.10 -48.96
C TRP A 170 7.16 -3.99 -48.27
N TYR A 171 6.08 -4.48 -48.88
CA TYR A 171 4.75 -4.54 -48.27
C TYR A 171 4.73 -5.52 -47.08
N LEU A 172 5.42 -6.65 -47.23
CA LEU A 172 5.62 -7.65 -46.18
C LEU A 172 6.34 -7.05 -44.97
N GLY A 173 7.45 -6.35 -45.20
CA GLY A 173 8.21 -5.67 -44.14
C GLY A 173 7.39 -4.62 -43.40
N MET A 174 6.65 -3.77 -44.15
CA MET A 174 5.77 -2.77 -43.56
C MET A 174 4.62 -3.41 -42.77
N GLY A 175 4.00 -4.47 -43.30
CA GLY A 175 2.92 -5.19 -42.63
C GLY A 175 3.37 -5.81 -41.29
N ILE A 176 4.53 -6.47 -41.27
CA ILE A 176 5.10 -7.03 -40.04
C ILE A 176 5.40 -5.93 -39.02
N PHE A 177 5.96 -4.80 -39.47
CA PHE A 177 6.23 -3.66 -38.59
C PHE A 177 4.96 -3.09 -37.96
N PHE A 178 3.91 -2.82 -38.75
CA PHE A 178 2.64 -2.31 -38.22
C PHE A 178 1.95 -3.32 -37.30
N CYS A 179 2.01 -4.62 -37.59
CA CYS A 179 1.49 -5.66 -36.69
C CYS A 179 2.23 -5.68 -35.35
N ALA A 180 3.57 -5.60 -35.36
CA ALA A 180 4.37 -5.59 -34.14
C ALA A 180 4.12 -4.31 -33.32
N VAL A 181 4.11 -3.14 -33.95
CA VAL A 181 3.81 -1.86 -33.30
C VAL A 181 2.38 -1.85 -32.73
N GLY A 182 1.41 -2.32 -33.52
CA GLY A 182 0.01 -2.43 -33.09
C GLY A 182 -0.15 -3.33 -31.88
N ALA A 183 0.51 -4.49 -31.85
CA ALA A 183 0.47 -5.39 -30.70
C ALA A 183 1.09 -4.78 -29.44
N VAL A 184 2.22 -4.08 -29.56
CA VAL A 184 2.83 -3.36 -28.44
C VAL A 184 1.91 -2.26 -27.92
N ALA A 185 1.28 -1.49 -28.82
CA ALA A 185 0.34 -0.44 -28.45
C ALA A 185 -0.89 -1.00 -27.71
N VAL A 186 -1.46 -2.12 -28.20
CA VAL A 186 -2.58 -2.80 -27.53
C VAL A 186 -2.15 -3.34 -26.16
N ALA A 187 -1.00 -4.00 -26.06
CA ALA A 187 -0.48 -4.49 -24.79
C ALA A 187 -0.26 -3.35 -23.78
N TYR A 188 0.25 -2.21 -24.25
CA TYR A 188 0.39 -1.00 -23.44
C TYR A 188 -0.96 -0.46 -22.96
N LEU A 189 -1.97 -0.37 -23.83
CA LEU A 189 -3.31 0.08 -23.45
C LEU A 189 -3.96 -0.85 -22.41
N ILE A 190 -3.82 -2.16 -22.57
CA ILE A 190 -4.29 -3.15 -21.59
C ILE A 190 -3.58 -2.92 -20.25
N MET A 191 -2.27 -2.70 -20.24
CA MET A 191 -1.50 -2.42 -19.03
C MET A 191 -1.99 -1.14 -18.33
N VAL A 192 -2.23 -0.07 -19.09
CA VAL A 192 -2.77 1.19 -18.55
C VAL A 192 -4.16 0.95 -17.94
N ALA A 193 -5.01 0.16 -18.59
CA ALA A 193 -6.33 -0.17 -18.08
C ALA A 193 -6.26 -1.00 -16.79
N VAL A 194 -5.44 -2.06 -16.75
CA VAL A 194 -5.23 -2.90 -15.56
C VAL A 194 -4.67 -2.08 -14.40
N THR A 195 -3.70 -1.19 -14.68
CA THR A 195 -3.13 -0.31 -13.65
C THR A 195 -4.18 0.66 -13.11
N LYS A 196 -5.03 1.22 -13.98
CA LYS A 196 -6.15 2.08 -13.58
C LYS A 196 -7.15 1.33 -12.70
N LEU A 197 -7.45 0.07 -13.01
CA LEU A 197 -8.32 -0.78 -12.18
C LEU A 197 -7.70 -1.08 -10.82
N LYS A 198 -6.42 -1.48 -10.79
CA LYS A 198 -5.69 -1.72 -9.52
C LYS A 198 -5.61 -0.47 -8.65
N TYR A 199 -5.33 0.68 -9.25
CA TYR A 199 -5.33 1.97 -8.58
C TYR A 199 -6.72 2.33 -8.05
N SER A 200 -7.77 2.16 -8.87
CA SER A 200 -9.14 2.43 -8.42
C SER A 200 -9.56 1.51 -7.28
N ALA A 201 -9.08 0.25 -7.27
CA ALA A 201 -9.30 -0.67 -6.16
C ALA A 201 -8.56 -0.18 -4.90
N MET A 202 -7.27 0.18 -5.03
CA MET A 202 -6.43 0.68 -3.93
C MET A 202 -6.96 1.98 -3.31
N ILE A 203 -7.47 2.93 -4.10
CA ILE A 203 -8.11 4.14 -3.55
C ILE A 203 -9.45 3.82 -2.92
N LYS A 204 -10.25 2.95 -3.55
CA LYS A 204 -11.54 2.57 -2.98
C LYS A 204 -11.36 1.89 -1.62
N SER A 205 -10.25 1.18 -1.43
CA SER A 205 -9.90 0.47 -0.21
C SER A 205 -9.14 1.30 0.81
N CYS A 206 -8.41 2.35 0.40
CA CYS A 206 -7.85 3.33 1.32
C CYS A 206 -8.97 4.10 2.02
N THR A 207 -9.18 3.77 3.28
CA THR A 207 -10.11 4.51 4.14
C THR A 207 -9.52 5.86 4.55
N ASP A 208 -8.25 6.18 4.26
CA ASP A 208 -7.56 7.34 4.85
C ASP A 208 -6.89 8.28 3.80
N SER A 209 -7.33 8.22 2.53
CA SER A 209 -6.67 8.95 1.43
C SER A 209 -6.64 10.47 1.56
N ASP A 210 -7.61 11.03 2.28
CA ASP A 210 -7.83 12.48 2.39
C ASP A 210 -7.27 13.04 3.71
N GLU A 211 -6.65 12.20 4.55
CA GLU A 211 -6.07 12.63 5.81
C GLU A 211 -4.63 13.11 5.58
N THR A 212 -4.22 14.14 6.31
CA THR A 212 -2.84 14.61 6.28
C THR A 212 -1.93 13.55 6.88
N VAL A 213 -0.92 13.15 6.11
CA VAL A 213 0.07 12.16 6.53
C VAL A 213 1.33 12.89 6.96
N THR A 214 1.85 12.50 8.12
CA THR A 214 3.16 12.94 8.61
C THR A 214 4.21 11.90 8.22
N PHE A 215 5.23 12.37 7.51
CA PHE A 215 6.39 11.60 7.12
C PHE A 215 7.59 11.99 7.98
N ALA A 216 8.30 10.99 8.48
CA ALA A 216 9.59 11.16 9.12
C ALA A 216 10.57 10.14 8.55
N ILE A 217 11.66 10.63 7.95
CA ILE A 217 12.62 9.79 7.23
C ILE A 217 14.00 9.95 7.87
N CYS A 218 14.61 8.84 8.26
CA CYS A 218 15.96 8.82 8.82
C CYS A 218 16.75 7.61 8.28
N PRO A 219 18.07 7.53 8.52
CA PRO A 219 18.88 6.41 8.02
C PRO A 219 18.44 5.03 8.52
N VAL A 220 17.75 4.97 9.67
CA VAL A 220 17.32 3.72 10.31
C VAL A 220 15.99 3.20 9.73
N GLY A 221 15.15 4.09 9.20
CA GLY A 221 13.81 3.72 8.76
C GLY A 221 12.96 4.91 8.33
N ILE A 222 11.68 4.62 8.11
CA ILE A 222 10.67 5.60 7.73
C ILE A 222 9.45 5.46 8.61
N SER A 223 8.89 6.58 9.03
CA SER A 223 7.55 6.68 9.60
C SER A 223 6.65 7.40 8.61
N ALA A 224 5.50 6.80 8.29
CA ALA A 224 4.46 7.40 7.48
C ALA A 224 3.11 7.05 8.09
N ALA A 225 2.56 7.98 8.87
CA ALA A 225 1.31 7.77 9.60
C ALA A 225 0.41 9.00 9.47
N GLU A 226 -0.90 8.76 9.59
CA GLU A 226 -1.93 9.79 9.64
C GLU A 226 -1.67 10.70 10.84
N ASP A 227 -1.93 12.00 10.69
CA ASP A 227 -1.62 12.99 11.73
C ASP A 227 -2.37 12.72 13.05
N SER A 228 -3.53 12.05 12.99
CA SER A 228 -4.30 11.65 14.16
C SER A 228 -3.63 10.59 15.03
N VAL A 229 -2.75 9.75 14.47
CA VAL A 229 -2.09 8.65 15.17
C VAL A 229 -0.56 8.79 15.24
N TYR A 230 0.02 9.68 14.45
CA TYR A 230 1.46 9.88 14.37
C TYR A 230 2.10 10.22 15.72
N SER A 231 3.22 9.56 16.01
CA SER A 231 4.13 9.87 17.11
C SER A 231 5.58 9.88 16.65
N PRO A 232 6.44 10.75 17.21
CA PRO A 232 7.88 10.79 16.90
C PRO A 232 8.66 9.59 17.48
N HIS A 233 7.97 8.63 18.10
CA HIS A 233 8.55 7.46 18.74
C HIS A 233 8.32 6.16 17.96
N GLU A 234 7.84 6.25 16.71
CA GLU A 234 7.53 5.08 15.90
C GLU A 234 8.19 5.12 14.54
N ILE A 235 8.79 4.00 14.14
CA ILE A 235 9.40 3.87 12.84
C ILE A 235 9.27 2.47 12.27
N ILE A 236 9.16 2.39 10.95
CA ILE A 236 9.37 1.17 10.19
C ILE A 236 10.85 1.10 9.87
N ARG A 237 11.57 0.23 10.57
CA ARG A 237 13.01 0.04 10.34
C ARG A 237 13.24 -0.62 9.00
N PHE A 238 14.30 -0.21 8.30
CA PHE A 238 14.75 -0.90 7.11
C PHE A 238 15.26 -2.30 7.46
N GLY A 239 14.88 -3.29 6.66
CA GLY A 239 15.31 -4.68 6.78
C GLY A 239 16.18 -5.12 5.60
N MET A 240 16.84 -6.28 5.75
CA MET A 240 17.80 -6.84 4.78
C MET A 240 17.25 -7.11 3.37
N ASN A 241 15.94 -7.00 3.14
CA ASN A 241 15.30 -7.26 1.85
C ASN A 241 14.47 -6.06 1.35
N ASP A 242 14.72 -4.90 1.92
CA ASP A 242 14.08 -3.68 1.51
C ASP A 242 14.87 -3.08 0.35
N ASN A 243 14.13 -2.61 -0.65
CA ASN A 243 14.69 -1.87 -1.78
C ASN A 243 13.80 -0.66 -2.02
N TYR A 244 14.38 0.42 -2.53
CA TYR A 244 13.57 1.55 -2.98
C TYR A 244 13.56 1.64 -4.50
N ILE A 245 12.45 2.15 -5.04
CA ILE A 245 12.28 2.46 -6.45
C ILE A 245 11.99 3.95 -6.52
N GLU A 246 12.81 4.65 -7.28
CA GLU A 246 12.60 6.06 -7.57
C GLU A 246 11.76 6.22 -8.84
N THR A 247 10.71 7.04 -8.74
CA THR A 247 9.92 7.50 -9.89
C THR A 247 10.10 9.01 -10.03
N SER A 248 9.56 9.60 -11.11
CA SER A 248 9.59 11.05 -11.28
C SER A 248 8.83 11.81 -10.18
N SER A 249 7.83 11.19 -9.57
CA SER A 249 6.94 11.82 -8.58
C SER A 249 7.14 11.32 -7.15
N MET A 250 7.68 10.11 -6.95
CA MET A 250 7.71 9.46 -5.63
C MET A 250 8.96 8.61 -5.42
N PHE A 251 9.35 8.41 -4.17
CA PHE A 251 10.16 7.27 -3.75
C PHE A 251 9.23 6.18 -3.21
N ILE A 252 9.38 4.95 -3.70
CA ILE A 252 8.58 3.80 -3.25
C ILE A 252 9.51 2.83 -2.56
N VAL A 253 9.36 2.67 -1.25
CA VAL A 253 10.07 1.62 -0.51
C VAL A 253 9.29 0.33 -0.64
N THR A 254 9.99 -0.74 -0.97
CA THR A 254 9.45 -2.07 -1.19
C THR A 254 10.10 -3.07 -0.26
N ARG A 255 9.31 -3.95 0.32
CA ARG A 255 9.77 -5.09 1.13
C ARG A 255 9.37 -6.37 0.40
N ARG A 256 10.35 -7.23 0.08
CA ARG A 256 10.10 -8.47 -0.68
C ARG A 256 9.30 -8.24 -2.00
N LYS A 257 9.59 -7.15 -2.72
CA LYS A 257 8.93 -6.71 -3.98
C LYS A 257 7.48 -6.22 -3.87
N VAL A 258 6.96 -6.08 -2.65
CA VAL A 258 5.66 -5.46 -2.36
C VAL A 258 5.88 -4.01 -1.90
N PRO A 259 5.15 -3.01 -2.44
CA PRO A 259 5.22 -1.64 -1.94
C PRO A 259 4.85 -1.57 -0.45
N LEU A 260 5.69 -0.90 0.33
CA LEU A 260 5.56 -0.74 1.77
C LEU A 260 5.24 0.71 2.13
N VAL A 261 6.03 1.67 1.63
CA VAL A 261 5.80 3.11 1.86
C VAL A 261 5.93 3.87 0.54
N TRP A 262 5.03 4.83 0.32
CA TRP A 262 5.03 5.75 -0.82
C TRP A 262 5.38 7.13 -0.31
N ILE A 263 6.49 7.71 -0.79
CA ILE A 263 6.98 9.02 -0.33
C ILE A 263 6.83 10.02 -1.48
N PRO A 264 5.91 11.00 -1.38
CA PRO A 264 5.73 12.01 -2.41
C PRO A 264 6.89 13.00 -2.44
N LYS A 265 7.54 13.16 -3.60
CA LYS A 265 8.65 14.12 -3.74
C LYS A 265 8.18 15.57 -3.67
N SER A 266 6.92 15.82 -4.00
CA SER A 266 6.27 17.14 -3.98
C SER A 266 6.22 17.78 -2.59
N LEU A 267 6.36 16.98 -1.52
CA LEU A 267 6.34 17.44 -0.14
C LEU A 267 7.70 17.90 0.39
N PHE A 268 8.78 17.72 -0.39
CA PHE A 268 10.15 17.98 0.07
C PHE A 268 10.89 18.91 -0.90
N ASP A 269 11.74 19.77 -0.34
CA ASP A 269 12.65 20.60 -1.12
C ASP A 269 13.79 19.77 -1.72
N SER A 270 14.45 20.28 -2.76
CA SER A 270 15.53 19.55 -3.46
C SER A 270 16.66 19.08 -2.53
N SER A 271 17.06 19.88 -1.55
CA SER A 271 18.09 19.49 -0.58
C SER A 271 17.65 18.39 0.38
N ALA A 272 16.35 18.31 0.68
CA ALA A 272 15.77 17.24 1.47
C ALA A 272 15.65 15.96 0.63
N LEU A 273 15.31 16.07 -0.65
CA LEU A 273 15.25 14.93 -1.58
C LEU A 273 16.61 14.23 -1.71
N ASP A 274 17.70 14.98 -1.88
CA ASP A 274 19.06 14.41 -1.97
C ASP A 274 19.43 13.63 -0.70
N LYS A 275 19.08 14.17 0.47
CA LYS A 275 19.31 13.49 1.76
C LYS A 275 18.42 12.26 1.95
N ILE A 276 17.15 12.33 1.52
CA ILE A 276 16.24 11.19 1.55
C ILE A 276 16.82 10.07 0.70
N GLU A 277 17.27 10.37 -0.52
CA GLU A 277 17.91 9.37 -1.39
C GLU A 277 19.13 8.74 -0.70
N GLN A 278 19.97 9.55 -0.05
CA GLN A 278 21.10 9.04 0.73
C GLN A 278 20.65 8.12 1.88
N TYR A 279 19.61 8.51 2.64
CA TYR A 279 19.08 7.69 3.73
C TYR A 279 18.47 6.37 3.23
N LEU A 280 17.73 6.41 2.11
CA LEU A 280 17.18 5.22 1.47
C LEU A 280 18.29 4.30 0.97
N ALA A 281 19.31 4.84 0.31
CA ALA A 281 20.46 4.07 -0.17
C ALA A 281 21.21 3.41 0.99
N LEU A 282 21.51 4.14 2.06
CA LEU A 282 22.17 3.60 3.25
C LEU A 282 21.33 2.57 4.00
N GLY A 283 20.02 2.77 4.08
CA GLY A 283 19.10 1.88 4.79
C GLY A 283 18.81 0.58 4.05
N THR A 284 18.88 0.60 2.72
CA THR A 284 18.57 -0.54 1.84
C THR A 284 19.81 -1.29 1.33
N GLN A 285 21.00 -0.70 1.44
CA GLN A 285 22.26 -1.38 1.13
C GLN A 285 22.75 -2.21 2.33
N ASP A 286 22.67 -3.53 2.17
CA ASP A 286 23.33 -4.60 2.93
C ASP A 286 23.61 -4.37 4.44
N LYS A 287 22.76 -4.99 5.25
CA LYS A 287 23.20 -5.76 6.43
C LYS A 287 22.93 -7.23 6.20
#